data_AF-A0A7S1CHA8-F1
#
_entry.id   AF-A0A7S1CHA8-F1
#
_cell.length_a   1.000
_cell.length_b   1.000
_cell.length_c   1.000
_cell.angle_alpha   90.00
_cell.angle_beta   90.00
_cell.angle_gamma   90.00
#
_symmetry.space_group_name_H-M   'P 1'
#
loop_
_entity.id
_entity.type
_entity.pdbx_description
1 polymer ?
#
loop_
_entity_poly.entity_id
_entity_poly.type
_entity_poly.pdbx_seq_one_letter_code
_entity_poly.pdbx_strand_id
1 'polypeptide(L)'
;QDGAASGAGVTVSYARPTITSLSGASALRTLGGDTVTIVGTDFGPVGTSYPLGATYGDSGTEITATLCEVTVAGGSSAEMECQSAVGVGTGHVWQVTVGNQVSLSSAATSAYAVPAITGFS
;
A
#
# COMPACT_ATOMS: atom_id res chain seq x y z
N GLN A 1 16.17 35.04 -38.51
CA GLN A 1 15.23 34.94 -37.37
C GLN A 1 14.68 33.53 -37.46
N ASP A 2 15.34 32.60 -36.79
CA ASP A 2 15.18 31.18 -37.06
C ASP A 2 14.76 30.57 -35.71
N GLY A 3 13.47 30.30 -35.59
CA GLY A 3 12.80 29.96 -34.34
C GLY A 3 13.28 28.64 -33.75
N ALA A 4 13.75 28.68 -32.51
CA ALA A 4 13.95 27.49 -31.69
C ALA A 4 12.59 26.96 -31.24
N ALA A 5 12.21 25.77 -31.72
CA ALA A 5 11.15 24.99 -31.11
C ALA A 5 11.67 24.48 -29.77
N SER A 6 11.29 25.15 -28.68
CA SER A 6 11.47 24.64 -27.33
C SER A 6 10.58 23.42 -27.18
N GLY A 7 11.16 22.23 -27.37
CA GLY A 7 10.57 21.00 -26.88
C GLY A 7 10.41 21.16 -25.37
N ALA A 8 9.20 21.46 -24.92
CA ALA A 8 8.86 21.42 -23.51
C ALA A 8 9.13 19.99 -23.06
N GLY A 9 10.28 19.80 -22.40
CA GLY A 9 10.58 18.54 -21.75
C GLY A 9 9.43 18.29 -20.78
N VAL A 10 8.60 17.29 -21.06
CA VAL A 10 7.59 16.82 -20.13
C VAL A 10 8.36 16.42 -18.88
N THR A 11 8.36 17.31 -17.90
CA THR A 11 8.97 17.05 -16.60
C THR A 11 7.97 16.16 -15.90
N VAL A 12 8.15 14.84 -16.01
CA VAL A 12 7.35 13.89 -15.23
C VAL A 12 7.89 13.97 -13.81
N SER A 13 7.34 14.88 -13.00
CA SER A 13 7.51 14.81 -11.56
C SER A 13 6.58 13.72 -11.05
N TYR A 14 7.14 12.57 -10.67
CA TYR A 14 6.36 11.57 -9.96
C TYR A 14 6.12 12.07 -8.54
N ALA A 15 4.85 12.24 -8.16
CA ALA A 15 4.49 12.56 -6.80
C ALA A 15 4.72 11.35 -5.88
N ARG A 16 4.94 11.61 -4.60
CA ARG A 16 5.08 10.58 -3.57
C ARG A 16 3.73 9.90 -3.33
N PRO A 17 3.66 8.56 -3.26
CA PRO A 17 2.40 7.88 -2.99
C PRO A 17 1.83 8.26 -1.62
N THR A 18 0.51 8.32 -1.53
CA THR A 18 -0.22 8.61 -0.29
C THR A 18 -1.24 7.51 0.01
N ILE A 19 -1.54 7.29 1.29
CA ILE A 19 -2.57 6.34 1.73
C ILE A 19 -3.67 7.14 2.42
N THR A 20 -4.91 6.97 1.96
CA THR A 20 -6.10 7.64 2.51
C THR A 20 -6.94 6.71 3.36
N SER A 21 -7.08 5.44 2.98
CA SER A 21 -7.83 4.45 3.76
C SER A 21 -7.39 3.01 3.50
N LEU A 22 -7.76 2.12 4.42
CA LEU A 22 -7.60 0.67 4.30
C LEU A 22 -8.97 -0.01 4.39
N SER A 23 -9.20 -1.01 3.54
CA SER A 23 -10.36 -1.92 3.61
C SER A 23 -9.87 -3.36 3.79
N GLY A 24 -10.70 -4.21 4.43
CA GLY A 24 -10.34 -5.60 4.74
C GLY A 24 -9.30 -5.76 5.87
N ALA A 25 -8.95 -4.68 6.57
CA ALA A 25 -7.76 -4.63 7.41
C ALA A 25 -8.00 -4.81 8.93
N SER A 26 -9.24 -4.97 9.38
CA SER A 26 -9.59 -4.87 10.82
C SER A 26 -9.54 -6.19 11.60
N ALA A 27 -9.50 -7.33 10.92
CA ALA A 27 -9.55 -8.65 11.57
C ALA A 27 -8.79 -9.69 10.73
N LEU A 28 -7.52 -9.40 10.45
CA LEU A 28 -6.65 -10.27 9.66
C LEU A 28 -6.38 -11.59 10.38
N ARG A 29 -6.36 -12.70 9.67
CA ARG A 29 -5.92 -14.01 10.17
C ARG A 29 -4.46 -13.93 10.53
N THR A 30 -4.09 -14.44 11.69
CA THR A 30 -2.69 -14.47 12.14
C THR A 30 -1.78 -15.28 11.20
N LEU A 31 -2.36 -16.20 10.42
CA LEU A 31 -1.68 -16.94 9.36
C LEU A 31 -1.35 -16.08 8.11
N GLY A 32 -1.87 -14.86 8.03
CA GLY A 32 -1.77 -14.02 6.85
C GLY A 32 -2.63 -14.49 5.68
N GLY A 33 -2.36 -13.93 4.51
CA GLY A 33 -3.06 -14.22 3.25
C GLY A 33 -4.40 -13.51 3.06
N ASP A 34 -4.78 -12.59 3.95
CA ASP A 34 -5.97 -11.77 3.75
C ASP A 34 -5.64 -10.55 2.89
N THR A 35 -6.52 -10.23 1.95
CA THR A 35 -6.40 -9.07 1.09
C THR A 35 -6.75 -7.80 1.85
N VAL A 36 -5.81 -6.85 1.83
CA VAL A 36 -5.98 -5.47 2.28
C VAL A 36 -6.01 -4.58 1.06
N THR A 37 -7.13 -3.88 0.85
CA THR A 37 -7.24 -2.85 -0.18
C THR A 37 -6.77 -1.52 0.40
N ILE A 38 -5.69 -0.99 -0.15
CA ILE A 38 -5.08 0.29 0.18
C ILE A 38 -5.58 1.30 -0.84
N VAL A 39 -6.27 2.34 -0.37
CA VAL A 39 -6.78 3.44 -1.20
C VAL A 39 -5.88 4.65 -1.01
N GLY A 40 -5.59 5.37 -2.09
CA GLY A 40 -4.68 6.51 -2.04
C GLY A 40 -4.45 7.20 -3.37
N THR A 41 -3.24 7.74 -3.56
CA THR A 41 -2.82 8.40 -4.81
C THR A 41 -1.43 7.97 -5.24
N ASP A 42 -1.12 8.20 -6.51
CA ASP A 42 0.23 8.05 -7.08
C ASP A 42 0.83 6.63 -6.96
N PHE A 43 -0.03 5.59 -6.96
CA PHE A 43 0.41 4.19 -6.97
C PHE A 43 0.99 3.73 -8.32
N GLY A 44 0.81 4.54 -9.36
CA GLY A 44 1.24 4.23 -10.71
C GLY A 44 0.16 3.49 -11.52
N PRO A 45 0.49 3.07 -12.75
CA PRO A 45 -0.42 2.32 -13.60
C PRO A 45 -0.62 0.88 -13.10
N VAL A 46 -1.73 0.27 -13.49
CA VAL A 46 -1.98 -1.17 -13.31
C VAL A 46 -0.85 -1.98 -13.96
N GLY A 47 -0.35 -3.00 -13.24
CA GLY A 47 0.78 -3.85 -13.64
C GLY A 47 2.00 -3.71 -12.72
N THR A 48 3.01 -4.56 -12.94
CA THR A 48 4.15 -4.76 -12.01
C THR A 48 5.52 -4.46 -12.64
N SER A 49 5.58 -3.55 -13.61
CA SER A 49 6.83 -3.19 -14.31
C SER A 49 7.80 -2.33 -13.47
N TYR A 50 7.51 -2.15 -12.18
CA TYR A 50 8.29 -1.36 -11.24
C TYR A 50 8.19 -1.96 -9.82
N PRO A 51 9.13 -1.66 -8.91
CA PRO A 51 9.02 -2.04 -7.51
C PRO A 51 7.69 -1.57 -6.92
N LEU A 52 6.87 -2.52 -6.47
CA LEU A 52 5.58 -2.27 -5.86
C LEU A 52 5.46 -3.15 -4.62
N GLY A 53 5.11 -2.55 -3.49
CA GLY A 53 4.99 -3.29 -2.23
C GLY A 53 4.44 -2.45 -1.11
N ALA A 54 4.17 -3.08 0.03
CA ALA A 54 3.77 -2.42 1.23
C ALA A 54 4.41 -3.06 2.46
N THR A 55 4.66 -2.24 3.48
CA THR A 55 5.09 -2.68 4.81
C THR A 55 4.14 -2.13 5.86
N TYR A 56 4.03 -2.82 6.98
CA TYR A 56 3.20 -2.40 8.10
C TYR A 56 3.74 -2.89 9.44
N GLY A 57 3.28 -2.25 10.52
CA GLY A 57 3.69 -2.54 11.89
C GLY A 57 3.52 -1.31 12.78
N ASP A 58 4.19 -1.26 13.92
CA ASP A 58 4.07 -0.13 14.85
C ASP A 58 4.69 1.15 14.27
N SER A 59 5.82 1.02 13.56
CA SER A 59 6.43 2.09 12.75
C SER A 59 6.09 2.01 11.26
N GLY A 60 5.47 0.92 10.81
CA GLY A 60 5.02 0.71 9.43
C GLY A 60 6.06 0.07 8.52
N THR A 61 7.07 -0.58 9.09
CA THR A 61 8.25 -1.11 8.37
C THR A 61 8.59 -2.55 8.76
N GLU A 62 7.94 -3.10 9.78
CA GLU A 62 8.33 -4.35 10.44
C GLU A 62 7.89 -5.59 9.68
N ILE A 63 6.73 -5.54 9.03
CA ILE A 63 6.10 -6.65 8.35
C ILE A 63 5.93 -6.30 6.88
N THR A 64 6.46 -7.14 5.99
CA THR A 64 6.31 -6.96 4.54
C THR A 64 5.06 -7.67 4.05
N ALA A 65 4.12 -6.92 3.49
CA ALA A 65 2.96 -7.47 2.79
C ALA A 65 3.41 -8.13 1.47
N THR A 66 2.65 -9.12 1.01
CA THR A 66 2.97 -9.88 -0.19
C THR A 66 1.92 -9.66 -1.27
N LEU A 67 2.23 -10.07 -2.51
CA LEU A 67 1.29 -10.05 -3.62
C LEU A 67 0.60 -8.69 -3.82
N CYS A 68 1.39 -7.62 -3.72
CA CYS A 68 0.89 -6.27 -3.94
C CYS A 68 0.68 -6.00 -5.44
N GLU A 69 -0.50 -5.52 -5.82
CA GLU A 69 -0.82 -5.10 -7.18
C GLU A 69 -1.73 -3.86 -7.19
N VAL A 70 -1.52 -2.98 -8.17
CA VAL A 70 -2.45 -1.87 -8.43
C VAL A 70 -3.65 -2.40 -9.18
N THR A 71 -4.84 -2.31 -8.58
CA THR A 71 -6.10 -2.81 -9.15
C THR A 71 -6.90 -1.69 -9.84
N VAL A 72 -6.78 -0.46 -9.35
CA VAL A 72 -7.38 0.73 -9.95
C VAL A 72 -6.33 1.82 -10.09
N ALA A 73 -5.98 2.17 -11.32
CA ALA A 73 -5.12 3.32 -11.61
C ALA A 73 -5.95 4.61 -11.59
N GLY A 74 -5.47 5.63 -10.87
CA GLY A 74 -6.11 6.94 -10.82
C GLY A 74 -5.21 7.98 -10.15
N GLY A 75 -5.30 9.24 -10.58
CA GLY A 75 -4.50 10.32 -10.00
C GLY A 75 -5.00 10.76 -8.62
N SER A 76 -6.33 10.86 -8.43
CA SER A 76 -6.95 11.34 -7.19
C SER A 76 -7.51 10.23 -6.30
N SER A 77 -7.66 9.02 -6.83
CA SER A 77 -8.12 7.83 -6.11
C SER A 77 -7.66 6.58 -6.86
N ALA A 78 -6.58 5.98 -6.38
CA ALA A 78 -6.05 4.71 -6.83
C ALA A 78 -6.24 3.63 -5.76
N GLU A 79 -6.26 2.37 -6.19
CA GLU A 79 -6.34 1.22 -5.31
C GLU A 79 -5.16 0.27 -5.54
N MET A 80 -4.57 -0.19 -4.44
CA MET A 80 -3.55 -1.23 -4.40
C MET A 80 -4.05 -2.33 -3.46
N GLU A 81 -4.06 -3.57 -3.92
CA GLU A 81 -4.34 -4.72 -3.07
C GLU A 81 -3.04 -5.39 -2.69
N CYS A 82 -2.89 -5.74 -1.40
CA CYS A 82 -1.77 -6.52 -0.88
C CYS A 82 -2.32 -7.61 0.04
N GLN A 83 -1.63 -8.75 0.14
CA GLN A 83 -1.92 -9.76 1.13
C GLN A 83 -1.11 -9.53 2.42
N SER A 84 -1.78 -9.60 3.57
CA SER A 84 -1.12 -9.59 4.87
C SER A 84 -0.16 -10.78 5.01
N ALA A 85 0.97 -10.59 5.69
CA ALA A 85 1.83 -11.69 6.10
C ALA A 85 1.32 -12.36 7.39
N VAL A 86 2.01 -13.43 7.81
CA VAL A 86 1.84 -13.98 9.16
C VAL A 86 2.17 -12.91 10.20
N GLY A 87 1.32 -12.73 11.20
CA GLY A 87 1.53 -11.70 12.21
C GLY A 87 0.51 -11.70 13.34
N VAL A 88 0.70 -10.76 14.27
CA VAL A 88 -0.14 -10.54 15.45
C VAL A 88 -0.14 -9.06 15.80
N GLY A 89 -1.10 -8.65 16.63
CA GLY A 89 -1.18 -7.29 17.14
C GLY A 89 -2.22 -6.45 16.41
N THR A 90 -2.27 -5.17 16.78
CA THR A 90 -3.26 -4.20 16.33
C THR A 90 -2.63 -2.83 16.18
N GLY A 91 -3.24 -1.95 15.39
CA GLY A 91 -2.76 -0.57 15.26
C GLY A 91 -1.60 -0.43 14.29
N HIS A 92 -1.43 -1.39 13.38
CA HIS A 92 -0.35 -1.35 12.41
C HIS A 92 -0.59 -0.25 11.39
N VAL A 93 0.31 0.72 11.33
CA VAL A 93 0.34 1.72 10.26
C VAL A 93 1.04 1.14 9.04
N TRP A 94 0.71 1.63 7.86
CA TRP A 94 1.18 1.10 6.58
C TRP A 94 2.01 2.13 5.82
N GLN A 95 3.00 1.65 5.08
CA GLN A 95 3.73 2.41 4.07
C GLN A 95 3.70 1.63 2.76
N VAL A 96 3.55 2.34 1.64
CA VAL A 96 3.66 1.74 0.30
C VAL A 96 4.94 2.19 -0.39
N THR A 97 5.55 1.27 -1.13
CA THR A 97 6.67 1.52 -2.03
C THR A 97 6.17 1.46 -3.46
N VAL A 98 6.45 2.51 -4.22
CA VAL A 98 6.10 2.67 -5.65
C VAL A 98 7.34 3.17 -6.38
N GLY A 99 7.97 2.31 -7.17
CA GLY A 99 9.28 2.58 -7.76
C GLY A 99 10.33 2.83 -6.68
N ASN A 100 10.97 4.00 -6.73
CA ASN A 100 11.96 4.44 -5.75
C ASN A 100 11.37 5.35 -4.66
N GLN A 101 10.04 5.41 -4.54
CA GLN A 101 9.36 6.27 -3.58
C GLN A 101 8.66 5.43 -2.52
N VAL A 102 8.74 5.89 -1.27
CA VAL A 102 8.01 5.32 -0.14
C VAL A 102 7.01 6.37 0.34
N SER A 103 5.80 5.97 0.75
CA SER A 103 4.81 6.90 1.32
C SER A 103 5.20 7.39 2.73
N LEU A 104 4.41 8.29 3.30
CA LEU A 104 4.38 8.43 4.76
C LEU A 104 3.58 7.27 5.36
N SER A 105 3.72 7.05 6.68
CA SER A 105 2.86 6.11 7.39
C SER A 105 1.39 6.53 7.30
N SER A 106 0.51 5.58 7.07
CA SER A 106 -0.93 5.80 7.03
C SER A 106 -1.46 6.25 8.39
N ALA A 107 -2.54 7.03 8.38
CA ALA A 107 -3.34 7.28 9.59
C ALA A 107 -4.28 6.12 9.91
N ALA A 108 -4.79 5.43 8.88
CA ALA A 108 -5.57 4.20 9.03
C ALA A 108 -4.65 3.06 9.48
N THR A 109 -5.18 2.15 10.29
CA THR A 109 -4.43 1.02 10.83
C THR A 109 -5.07 -0.32 10.50
N SER A 110 -4.27 -1.39 10.45
CA SER A 110 -4.77 -2.76 10.45
C SER A 110 -4.65 -3.44 11.81
N ALA A 111 -5.36 -4.55 11.97
CA ALA A 111 -5.31 -5.40 13.15
C ALA A 111 -5.51 -6.87 12.78
N TYR A 112 -4.76 -7.74 13.44
CA TYR A 112 -5.04 -9.17 13.42
C TYR A 112 -6.21 -9.50 14.35
N ALA A 113 -6.99 -10.52 13.98
CA ALA A 113 -8.08 -11.02 14.77
C ALA A 113 -7.58 -11.50 16.14
N VAL A 114 -8.32 -11.15 17.19
CA VAL A 114 -8.06 -11.67 18.53
C VAL A 114 -8.32 -13.19 18.52
N PRO A 115 -7.39 -14.02 19.02
CA PRO A 115 -7.61 -15.46 19.12
C PRO A 115 -8.87 -15.75 19.94
N ALA A 116 -9.83 -16.49 19.36
CA ALA A 116 -10.99 -16.99 20.09
C ALA A 116 -10.74 -18.44 20.53
N ILE A 117 -10.63 -18.68 21.83
CA ILE A 117 -10.63 -20.05 22.37
C ILE A 117 -12.09 -20.48 22.52
N THR A 118 -12.57 -21.38 21.66
CA THR A 118 -13.97 -21.86 21.67
C THR A 118 -14.19 -23.10 22.56
N GLY A 119 -13.21 -23.50 23.37
CA GLY A 119 -13.36 -24.50 24.42
C GLY A 119 -12.15 -25.40 24.62
N PHE A 120 -11.99 -25.88 25.84
CA PHE A 120 -11.15 -27.03 26.19
C PHE A 120 -12.07 -28.22 26.45
N SER A 121 -11.69 -29.42 26.00
CA SER A 121 -12.36 -30.69 26.32
C SER A 121 -11.83 -31.30 27.60
#